data_AF-A0A7W0UXN9-F1
#
_entry.id   AF-A0A7W0UXN9-F1
#
_cell.length_a   1.000
_cell.length_b   1.000
_cell.length_c   1.000
_cell.angle_alpha   90.00
_cell.angle_beta   90.00
_cell.angle_gamma   90.00
#
_symmetry.space_group_name_H-M   'P 1'
#
loop_
_entity.id
_entity.type
_entity.pdbx_description
1 polymer ?
#
loop_
_entity_poly.entity_id
_entity_poly.type
_entity_poly.pdbx_seq_one_letter_code
_entity_poly.pdbx_strand_id
1 'polypeptide(L)'
;MNNQLMEWCGVPVVIDEAITELFEMPAPDQDPAQKPEFRVTPSTADLVKQDFELYKPSLERMADTWRENKERFMQEKKAND
;
A
#
# COMPACT_ATOMS: atom_id res chain seq x y z
N MET A 1 -12.60 6.04 -18.00
CA MET A 1 -11.66 6.60 -17.00
C MET A 1 -10.36 5.83 -17.14
N ASN A 2 -9.28 6.50 -17.54
CA ASN A 2 -7.97 5.88 -17.73
C ASN A 2 -7.39 5.56 -16.35
N ASN A 3 -7.51 4.32 -15.90
CA ASN A 3 -6.72 3.81 -14.79
C ASN A 3 -5.26 3.70 -15.26
N GLN A 4 -4.55 4.82 -15.31
CA GLN A 4 -3.08 4.78 -15.27
C GLN A 4 -2.73 4.18 -13.92
N LEU A 5 -2.37 2.89 -13.92
CA LEU A 5 -1.79 2.22 -12.76
C LEU A 5 -0.48 2.94 -12.43
N MET A 6 -0.58 3.88 -11.48
CA MET A 6 0.55 4.55 -10.90
C MET A 6 1.17 3.58 -9.90
N GLU A 7 2.49 3.39 -9.95
CA GLU A 7 3.19 2.44 -9.09
C GLU A 7 4.31 3.16 -8.36
N TRP A 8 4.39 2.96 -7.05
CA TRP A 8 5.46 3.50 -6.21
C TRP A 8 6.15 2.35 -5.49
N CYS A 9 7.47 2.28 -5.62
CA CYS A 9 8.28 1.26 -4.94
C CYS A 9 7.82 -0.19 -5.24
N GLY A 10 7.32 -0.46 -6.46
CA GLY A 10 6.80 -1.78 -6.83
C GLY A 10 5.41 -2.11 -6.26
N VAL A 11 4.68 -1.12 -5.75
CA VAL A 11 3.34 -1.26 -5.18
C VAL A 11 2.35 -0.38 -5.93
N PRO A 12 1.20 -0.91 -6.37
CA PRO A 12 0.18 -0.14 -7.07
C PRO A 12 -0.39 0.96 -6.16
N VAL A 13 -0.72 2.10 -6.78
CA VAL A 13 -1.30 3.27 -6.15
C VAL A 13 -2.72 3.45 -6.67
N VAL A 14 -3.66 3.56 -5.75
CA VAL A 14 -5.08 3.77 -5.99
C VAL A 14 -5.46 5.14 -5.46
N ILE A 15 -6.09 5.93 -6.34
CA ILE A 15 -6.65 7.22 -5.95
C ILE A 15 -8.00 6.97 -5.28
N ASP A 16 -8.09 7.34 -4.00
CA ASP A 16 -9.27 7.17 -3.17
C ASP A 16 -9.49 8.46 -2.37
N GLU A 17 -10.60 9.16 -2.62
CA GLU A 17 -10.96 10.40 -1.93
C GLU A 17 -11.57 10.18 -0.55
N ALA A 18 -11.87 8.92 -0.19
CA ALA A 18 -12.49 8.56 1.09
C ALA A 18 -11.46 8.35 2.22
N ILE A 19 -10.17 8.28 1.89
CA ILE A 19 -9.12 8.12 2.89
C ILE A 19 -8.94 9.40 3.69
N THR A 20 -8.50 9.24 4.95
CA THR A 20 -8.30 10.39 5.85
C THR A 20 -6.84 10.68 6.13
N GLU A 21 -5.96 9.69 5.95
CA GLU A 21 -4.53 9.84 6.13
C GLU A 21 -3.80 10.22 4.83
N LEU A 22 -2.53 10.64 4.99
CA LEU A 22 -1.67 10.98 3.86
C LEU A 22 -1.45 9.74 2.95
N PHE A 23 -1.20 8.58 3.58
CA PHE A 23 -1.04 7.29 2.92
C PHE A 23 -1.82 6.25 3.70
N GLU A 24 -2.68 5.49 3.03
CA GLU A 24 -3.33 4.34 3.63
C GLU A 24 -2.96 3.06 2.86
N MET A 25 -2.96 1.95 3.57
CA MET A 25 -2.78 0.61 2.99
C MET A 25 -3.84 -0.29 3.62
N PRO A 26 -4.59 -1.08 2.85
CA PRO A 26 -5.58 -1.98 3.43
C PRO A 26 -4.89 -2.98 4.36
N ALA A 27 -5.49 -3.28 5.51
CA ALA A 27 -4.93 -4.27 6.41
C ALA A 27 -4.79 -5.64 5.72
N PRO A 28 -3.72 -6.40 5.99
CA PRO A 28 -3.58 -7.74 5.46
C PRO A 28 -4.70 -8.64 5.99
N ASP A 29 -5.31 -9.41 5.11
CA ASP A 29 -6.41 -10.34 5.41
C ASP A 29 -6.01 -11.81 5.15
N GLN A 30 -6.99 -12.72 5.08
CA GLN A 30 -6.73 -14.15 4.84
C GLN A 30 -6.63 -14.53 3.36
N ASP A 31 -6.86 -13.60 2.43
CA ASP A 31 -6.83 -13.89 1.00
C ASP A 31 -5.36 -13.99 0.52
N PRO A 32 -4.87 -15.16 0.09
CA PRO A 32 -3.51 -15.29 -0.45
C PRO A 32 -3.26 -14.45 -1.71
N ALA A 33 -4.31 -14.05 -2.42
CA ALA A 33 -4.20 -13.22 -3.63
C ALA A 33 -4.12 -11.72 -3.31
N GLN A 34 -4.41 -11.31 -2.07
CA GLN A 34 -4.31 -9.91 -1.66
C GLN A 34 -2.87 -9.42 -1.80
N LYS A 35 -2.70 -8.27 -2.44
CA LYS A 35 -1.41 -7.61 -2.65
C LYS A 35 -1.40 -6.27 -1.90
N PRO A 36 -0.21 -5.74 -1.54
CA PRO A 36 -0.13 -4.39 -1.02
C PRO A 36 -0.60 -3.40 -2.09
N GLU A 37 -1.28 -2.34 -1.67
CA GLU A 37 -1.67 -1.21 -2.51
C GLU A 37 -1.64 0.07 -1.66
N PHE A 38 -1.06 1.15 -2.20
CA PHE A 38 -1.17 2.46 -1.58
C PHE A 38 -2.49 3.10 -1.96
N ARG A 39 -3.28 3.52 -0.98
CA ARG A 39 -4.44 4.37 -1.18
C ARG A 39 -4.06 5.79 -0.80
N VAL A 40 -4.29 6.70 -1.74
CA VAL A 40 -3.95 8.12 -1.59
C VAL A 40 -5.04 9.00 -2.17
N THR A 41 -5.19 10.22 -1.63
CA THR A 41 -6.00 11.24 -2.30
C THR A 41 -5.29 11.74 -3.56
N PRO A 42 -6.02 12.36 -4.52
CA PRO A 42 -5.40 13.00 -5.68
C PRO A 42 -4.31 14.00 -5.28
N SER A 43 -4.57 14.82 -4.25
CA SER A 43 -3.63 15.84 -3.77
C SER A 43 -2.35 15.24 -3.18
N THR A 44 -2.45 14.12 -2.46
CA THR A 44 -1.27 13.38 -2.00
C THR A 44 -0.48 12.82 -3.19
N ALA A 45 -1.16 12.27 -4.20
CA ALA A 45 -0.48 11.72 -5.37
C ALA A 45 0.34 12.78 -6.11
N ASP A 46 -0.20 14.00 -6.25
CA ASP A 46 0.55 15.13 -6.82
C ASP A 46 1.73 15.56 -5.93
N LEU A 47 1.55 15.62 -4.61
CA LEU A 47 2.62 15.94 -3.65
C LEU A 47 3.79 14.95 -3.74
N VAL A 48 3.48 13.65 -3.75
CA VAL A 48 4.48 12.57 -3.83
C VAL A 48 5.17 12.57 -5.18
N LYS A 49 4.44 12.89 -6.26
CA LYS A 49 5.03 13.01 -7.59
C LYS A 49 6.04 14.16 -7.68
N GLN A 50 5.83 15.24 -6.93
CA GLN A 50 6.76 16.38 -6.87
C GLN A 50 8.03 16.03 -6.08
N ASP A 51 7.87 15.37 -4.92
CA ASP A 51 8.98 15.11 -3.99
C ASP A 51 9.18 13.60 -3.70
N PHE A 52 9.18 12.77 -4.74
CA PHE A 52 9.15 11.30 -4.59
C PHE A 52 10.29 10.76 -3.72
N GLU A 53 11.52 11.25 -3.92
CA GLU A 53 12.70 10.78 -3.17
C GLU A 53 12.60 11.06 -1.66
N LEU A 54 11.82 12.07 -1.25
CA LEU A 54 11.58 12.36 0.17
C LEU A 54 10.65 11.33 0.80
N TYR A 55 9.62 10.90 0.07
CA TYR A 55 8.60 9.95 0.55
C TYR A 55 8.99 8.50 0.36
N LYS A 56 9.87 8.20 -0.60
CA LYS A 56 10.30 6.86 -0.97
C LYS A 56 10.69 5.98 0.24
N PRO A 57 11.52 6.41 1.20
CA PRO A 57 11.88 5.57 2.34
C PRO A 57 10.69 5.17 3.22
N SER A 58 9.71 6.09 3.37
CA SER A 58 8.49 5.83 4.13
C SER A 58 7.57 4.87 3.39
N LEU A 59 7.44 5.03 2.08
CA LEU A 59 6.66 4.14 1.21
C LEU A 59 7.24 2.72 1.23
N GLU A 60 8.56 2.57 1.04
CA GLU A 60 9.25 1.28 1.11
C GLU A 60 9.00 0.59 2.46
N ARG A 61 9.18 1.32 3.58
CA ARG A 61 8.95 0.77 4.92
C ARG A 61 7.49 0.34 5.14
N MET A 62 6.51 1.12 4.68
CA MET A 62 5.10 0.74 4.78
C MET A 62 4.80 -0.54 3.99
N ALA A 63 5.32 -0.63 2.76
CA ALA A 63 5.13 -1.79 1.91
C ALA A 63 5.76 -3.06 2.52
N ASP A 64 6.97 -2.95 3.07
CA ASP A 64 7.64 -4.05 3.73
C ASP A 64 6.91 -4.48 5.01
N THR A 65 6.50 -3.51 5.85
CA THR A 65 5.71 -3.78 7.05
C THR A 65 4.42 -4.53 6.71
N TRP A 66 3.75 -4.13 5.62
CA TRP A 66 2.56 -4.82 5.15
C TRP A 66 2.85 -6.28 4.75
N ARG A 67 3.92 -6.51 3.99
CA ARG A 67 4.31 -7.87 3.55
C ARG A 67 4.67 -8.76 4.74
N GLU A 68 5.43 -8.25 5.70
CA GLU A 68 5.76 -8.96 6.93
C GLU A 68 4.51 -9.32 7.74
N ASN A 69 3.56 -8.39 7.87
CA ASN A 69 2.30 -8.64 8.55
C ASN A 69 1.43 -9.66 7.81
N LYS A 70 1.37 -9.61 6.48
CA LYS A 70 0.66 -10.60 5.65
C LYS A 70 1.27 -11.98 5.81
N GLU A 71 2.59 -12.09 5.77
CA GLU A 71 3.29 -13.36 5.96
C GLU A 71 2.99 -13.95 7.34
N ARG A 72 3.08 -13.13 8.40
CA ARG A 72 2.75 -13.54 9.76
C ARG A 72 1.31 -14.03 9.88
N PHE A 73 0.36 -13.26 9.36
CA PHE A 73 -1.07 -13.61 9.41
C PHE A 73 -1.37 -14.95 8.71
N MET A 74 -0.66 -15.24 7.61
CA MET A 74 -0.78 -16.51 6.89
C MET A 74 -0.07 -17.68 7.60
N GLN A 75 1.04 -17.43 8.29
CA GLN A 75 1.73 -18.43 9.12
C GLN A 75 0.91 -18.80 10.36
N GLU A 76 0.36 -17.82 11.07
CA GLU A 76 -0.51 -18.03 12.22
C GLU A 76 -1.75 -18.86 11.84
N LYS A 77 -2.34 -18.61 10.66
CA LYS A 77 -3.42 -19.43 10.14
C LYS A 77 -3.01 -20.89 9.92
N LYS A 78 -1.85 -21.15 9.31
CA LYS A 78 -1.35 -22.52 9.10
C LYS A 78 -1.05 -23.26 10.40
N ALA A 79 -0.74 -22.56 11.48
CA ALA A 79 -0.48 -23.17 12.78
C ALA A 79 -1.77 -23.51 13.55
N ASN A 80 -2.91 -22.95 13.15
CA ASN A 80 -4.21 -23.11 13.81
C ASN A 80 -5.23 -23.94 13.01
N ASP A 81 -4.82 -24.49 11.85
CA ASP A 81 -5.58 -25.41 10.99
C ASP A 81 -5.05 -26.85 11.17
#